data_AF-A0A4S2KZX2-F1
#
_entry.id   AF-A0A4S2KZX2-F1
#
_cell.length_a   1.000
_cell.length_b   1.000
_cell.length_c   1.000
_cell.angle_alpha   90.00
_cell.angle_beta   90.00
_cell.angle_gamma   90.00
#
_symmetry.space_group_name_H-M   'P 1'
#
loop_
_entity.id
_entity.type
_entity.pdbx_description
1 polymer ?
#
loop_
_entity_poly.entity_id
_entity_poly.type
_entity_poly.pdbx_seq_one_letter_code
_entity_poly.pdbx_strand_id
1 'polypeptide(L)'
;RLFTPTPPERGSFPLDHEGRCKSTMIRYMRCLAENRNQNTMCRDIAKEYLGCRMDHDLMAHEDWSKLGFADKIEGAKETTGGNAKVKKMASSSRKRVLIGCTGSVATIKLPQLVEMLRQNNLEVRVVVTERAKHFLKDAQLPPEIQVLSDTVEWAAWQDRGDPVLHIDLVKWADVFVIAPLDANTLGKIASGICDNIVTCVARAWDPAKPFLFCPAMNTKMWEHPITMPQVSLLKSWGYKEVHCITKMLMCGDAGIGAMAEVDTIVRSVLRALNPWMDQSDLCP
;
A
#
# COMPACT_ATOMS: atom_id res chain seq x y z
N ARG A 1 -17.46 42.98 -24.78
CA ARG A 1 -17.21 43.18 -23.33
C ARG A 1 -16.36 42.00 -22.88
N LEU A 2 -15.16 42.24 -22.36
CA LEU A 2 -14.34 41.19 -21.72
C LEU A 2 -15.13 40.63 -20.55
N PHE A 3 -15.33 39.32 -20.53
CA PHE A 3 -16.04 38.63 -19.46
C PHE A 3 -15.14 38.62 -18.23
N THR A 4 -15.54 39.33 -17.17
CA THR A 4 -14.82 39.38 -15.90
C THR A 4 -15.60 38.56 -14.88
N PRO A 5 -15.20 37.30 -14.61
CA PRO A 5 -15.96 36.41 -13.74
C PRO A 5 -15.98 36.91 -12.28
N THR A 6 -17.14 36.75 -11.64
CA THR A 6 -17.38 37.12 -10.22
C THR A 6 -17.42 35.87 -9.34
N PRO A 7 -16.85 35.84 -8.12
CA PRO A 7 -16.99 34.68 -7.23
C PRO A 7 -18.48 34.33 -7.02
N PRO A 8 -18.90 33.04 -7.14
CA PRO A 8 -18.13 31.80 -7.13
C PRO A 8 -17.66 31.28 -8.51
N GLU A 9 -17.90 32.01 -9.61
CA GLU A 9 -17.47 31.62 -10.97
C GLU A 9 -15.93 31.54 -11.12
N ARG A 10 -15.20 32.22 -10.22
CA ARG A 10 -13.72 32.09 -10.09
C ARG A 10 -13.25 30.72 -9.59
N GLY A 11 -14.17 29.84 -9.17
CA GLY A 11 -13.87 28.49 -8.67
C GLY A 11 -14.22 27.35 -9.62
N SER A 12 -14.95 27.61 -10.71
CA SER A 12 -15.30 26.59 -11.72
C SER A 12 -14.25 26.55 -12.83
N PHE A 13 -13.08 26.02 -12.49
CA PHE A 13 -12.01 25.79 -13.46
C PHE A 13 -12.34 24.58 -14.36
N PRO A 14 -11.91 24.59 -15.64
CA PRO A 14 -11.93 23.39 -16.46
C PRO A 14 -11.25 22.22 -15.74
N LEU A 15 -11.94 21.08 -15.68
CA LEU A 15 -11.36 19.85 -15.17
C LEU A 15 -10.32 19.33 -16.18
N ASP A 16 -9.21 18.82 -15.66
CA ASP A 16 -8.16 18.20 -16.47
C ASP A 16 -8.60 16.80 -16.94
N HIS A 17 -9.52 16.75 -17.90
CA HIS A 17 -10.11 15.50 -18.39
C HIS A 17 -9.07 14.59 -19.06
N GLU A 18 -8.06 15.17 -19.69
CA GLU A 18 -6.99 14.45 -20.39
C GLU A 18 -5.80 14.13 -19.46
N GLY A 19 -5.80 14.64 -18.23
CA GLY A 19 -4.77 14.38 -17.23
C GLY A 19 -3.40 15.00 -17.56
N ARG A 20 -3.35 16.09 -18.33
CA ARG A 20 -2.11 16.76 -18.77
C ARG A 20 -1.24 17.23 -17.61
N CYS A 21 -1.87 17.71 -16.54
CA CYS A 21 -1.18 18.17 -15.33
C CYS A 21 -1.27 17.19 -14.16
N LYS A 22 -1.71 15.96 -14.42
CA LYS A 22 -1.93 14.94 -13.40
C LYS A 22 -0.64 14.56 -12.68
N SER A 23 0.49 14.45 -13.37
CA SER A 23 1.79 14.10 -12.77
C SER A 23 2.24 15.15 -11.75
N THR A 24 2.18 16.43 -12.11
CA THR A 24 2.56 17.54 -11.23
C THR A 24 1.55 17.75 -10.10
N MET A 25 0.26 17.57 -10.37
CA MET A 25 -0.80 17.54 -9.35
C MET A 25 -0.50 16.47 -8.29
N ILE A 26 -0.16 15.26 -8.73
CA ILE A 26 0.16 14.13 -7.85
C ILE A 26 1.39 14.47 -6.99
N ARG A 27 2.45 15.04 -7.57
CA ARG A 27 3.64 15.49 -6.82
C ARG A 27 3.29 16.54 -5.76
N TYR A 28 2.42 17.50 -6.09
CA TYR A 28 1.97 18.52 -5.14
C TYR A 28 1.17 17.92 -3.99
N MET A 29 0.19 17.06 -4.29
CA MET A 29 -0.64 16.37 -3.29
C MET A 29 0.19 15.47 -2.37
N ARG A 30 1.20 14.77 -2.91
CA ARG A 30 2.14 13.97 -2.13
C ARG A 30 2.91 14.83 -1.14
N CYS A 31 3.46 15.95 -1.61
CA CYS A 31 4.18 16.87 -0.74
C CYS A 31 3.29 17.37 0.41
N LEU A 32 2.03 17.70 0.15
CA LEU A 32 1.10 18.11 1.20
C LEU A 32 0.84 17.01 2.22
N ALA A 33 0.61 15.77 1.77
CA ALA A 33 0.39 14.63 2.65
C ALA A 33 1.61 14.38 3.56
N GLU A 34 2.82 14.44 3.01
CA GLU A 34 4.07 14.26 3.76
C GLU A 34 4.33 15.39 4.77
N ASN A 35 3.88 16.61 4.47
CA ASN A 35 4.09 17.81 5.29
C ASN A 35 2.84 18.24 6.08
N ARG A 36 1.90 17.32 6.35
CA ARG A 36 0.68 17.59 7.15
C ARG A 36 -0.11 18.80 6.64
N ASN A 37 -0.30 18.89 5.33
CA ASN A 37 -0.98 19.97 4.61
C ASN A 37 -0.35 21.37 4.75
N GLN A 38 0.95 21.46 5.10
CA GLN A 38 1.67 22.73 5.11
C GLN A 38 2.07 23.15 3.68
N ASN A 39 1.26 24.01 3.06
CA ASN A 39 1.49 24.55 1.72
C ASN A 39 2.88 25.20 1.53
N THR A 40 3.44 25.80 2.58
CA THR A 40 4.75 26.47 2.53
C THR A 40 5.89 25.52 2.16
N MET A 41 5.83 24.26 2.62
CA MET A 41 6.85 23.24 2.31
C MET A 41 6.75 22.72 0.88
N CYS A 42 5.63 22.98 0.21
CA CYS A 42 5.31 22.47 -1.12
C CYS A 42 5.20 23.59 -2.16
N ARG A 43 5.70 24.78 -1.83
CA ARG A 43 5.52 26.00 -2.61
C ARG A 43 6.07 25.86 -4.05
N ASP A 44 7.25 25.28 -4.22
CA ASP A 44 7.84 25.14 -5.56
C ASP A 44 7.05 24.16 -6.44
N ILE A 45 6.59 23.06 -5.84
CA ILE A 45 5.76 22.05 -6.53
C ILE A 45 4.36 22.60 -6.82
N ALA A 46 3.81 23.44 -5.94
CA ALA A 46 2.57 24.16 -6.17
C ALA A 46 2.71 25.14 -7.34
N LYS A 47 3.84 25.85 -7.44
CA LYS A 47 4.17 26.73 -8.57
C LYS A 47 4.22 25.92 -9.87
N GLU A 48 4.88 24.77 -9.87
CA GLU A 48 4.94 23.87 -11.03
C GLU A 48 3.55 23.38 -11.47
N TYR A 49 2.69 22.97 -10.52
CA TYR A 49 1.34 22.49 -10.81
C TYR A 49 0.44 23.59 -11.39
N LEU A 50 0.45 24.77 -10.77
CA LEU A 50 -0.33 25.91 -11.27
C LEU A 50 0.20 26.40 -12.63
N GLY A 51 1.51 26.31 -12.86
CA GLY A 51 2.15 26.64 -14.14
C GLY A 51 1.63 25.76 -15.25
N CYS A 52 1.68 24.44 -15.07
CA CYS A 52 1.13 23.47 -16.02
C CYS A 52 -0.34 23.75 -16.35
N ARG A 53 -1.15 24.11 -15.34
CA ARG A 53 -2.56 24.42 -15.57
C ARG A 53 -2.76 25.70 -16.39
N MET A 54 -1.91 26.72 -16.20
CA MET A 54 -1.94 27.95 -17.01
C MET A 54 -1.52 27.66 -18.45
N ASP A 55 -0.46 26.88 -18.64
CA ASP A 55 0.09 26.54 -19.96
C ASP A 55 -0.86 25.69 -20.83
N HIS A 56 -1.82 25.02 -20.19
CA HIS A 56 -2.81 24.16 -20.85
C HIS A 56 -4.24 24.72 -20.79
N ASP A 57 -4.41 26.02 -20.51
CA ASP A 57 -5.72 26.69 -20.45
C ASP A 57 -6.71 26.03 -19.46
N LEU A 58 -6.20 25.30 -18.48
CA LEU A 58 -6.97 24.68 -17.39
C LEU A 58 -7.21 25.66 -16.24
N MET A 59 -6.63 26.85 -16.30
CA MET A 59 -6.92 28.01 -15.46
C MET A 59 -6.53 29.30 -16.18
N ALA A 60 -7.09 30.43 -15.74
CA ALA A 60 -6.67 31.73 -16.24
C ALA A 60 -5.20 31.98 -15.93
N HIS A 61 -4.48 32.55 -16.91
CA HIS A 61 -3.10 32.96 -16.70
C HIS A 61 -3.06 34.14 -15.72
N GLU A 62 -2.31 33.99 -14.63
CA GLU A 62 -2.20 34.97 -13.55
C GLU A 62 -0.74 35.17 -13.16
N ASP A 63 -0.41 36.38 -12.70
CA ASP A 63 0.93 36.67 -12.23
C ASP A 63 1.25 35.87 -10.96
N TRP A 64 2.46 35.32 -10.89
CA TRP A 64 2.93 34.58 -9.71
C TRP A 64 2.76 35.36 -8.41
N SER A 65 2.96 36.68 -8.42
CA SER A 65 2.77 37.54 -7.25
C SER A 65 1.32 37.55 -6.74
N LYS A 66 0.32 37.53 -7.63
CA LYS A 66 -1.12 37.49 -7.28
C LYS A 66 -1.55 36.13 -6.75
N LEU A 67 -0.87 35.07 -7.19
CA LEU A 67 -1.05 33.71 -6.68
C LEU A 67 -0.26 33.45 -5.38
N GLY A 68 0.34 34.49 -4.80
CA GLY A 68 1.09 34.40 -3.55
C GLY A 68 2.52 33.88 -3.74
N PHE A 69 3.02 33.72 -4.96
CA PHE A 69 4.37 33.30 -5.37
C PHE A 69 5.31 34.47 -5.69
N ALA A 70 5.20 35.60 -4.98
CA ALA A 70 6.18 36.67 -5.12
C ALA A 70 7.58 36.17 -4.76
N ASP A 71 8.55 36.38 -5.67
CA ASP A 71 9.96 36.11 -5.42
C ASP A 71 10.45 37.11 -4.36
N LYS A 72 10.93 36.61 -3.22
CA LYS A 72 11.65 37.46 -2.28
C LYS A 72 13.01 37.76 -2.90
N ILE A 73 13.18 38.99 -3.37
CA ILE A 73 14.48 39.52 -3.81
C ILE A 73 15.49 39.33 -2.68
N GLU A 74 16.64 38.79 -3.06
CA GLU A 74 17.80 38.43 -2.24
C GLU A 74 18.30 39.59 -1.37
N GLY A 75 18.69 39.26 -0.14
CA GLY A 75 19.24 40.22 0.80
C GLY A 75 19.69 39.57 2.11
N ALA A 76 20.65 38.64 2.05
CA ALA A 76 21.43 38.27 3.23
C ALA A 76 22.87 37.94 2.82
N LYS A 77 23.77 38.78 3.34
CA LYS A 77 25.20 38.86 3.10
C LYS A 77 25.94 37.55 3.38
N GLU A 78 26.98 37.31 2.60
CA GLU A 78 28.14 36.51 3.01
C GLU A 78 28.67 37.02 4.36
N THR A 79 28.62 36.15 5.36
CA THR A 79 29.51 36.20 6.52
C THR A 79 30.03 34.80 6.80
N THR A 80 31.35 34.72 6.71
CA THR A 80 32.28 33.68 7.16
C THR A 80 31.87 32.90 8.41
N GLY A 81 32.06 31.58 8.36
CA GLY A 81 32.46 30.76 9.51
C GLY A 81 31.34 30.29 10.46
N GLY A 82 30.92 29.03 10.31
CA GLY A 82 30.07 28.36 11.28
C GLY A 82 29.67 26.96 10.85
N ASN A 83 30.31 25.96 11.45
CA ASN A 83 30.16 24.53 11.20
C ASN A 83 28.72 24.05 11.46
N ALA A 84 27.81 24.24 10.51
CA ALA A 84 26.43 23.78 10.59
C ALA A 84 26.30 22.42 9.93
N LYS A 85 26.23 21.39 10.78
CA LYS A 85 25.88 20.01 10.43
C LYS A 85 24.78 20.01 9.36
N VAL A 86 25.10 19.46 8.20
CA VAL A 86 24.12 19.00 7.22
C VAL A 86 23.13 18.12 7.98
N LYS A 87 21.95 18.66 8.29
CA LYS A 87 20.84 17.87 8.81
C LYS A 87 20.47 16.92 7.69
N LYS A 88 21.01 15.71 7.82
CA LYS A 88 20.65 14.51 7.08
C LYS A 88 19.12 14.54 6.91
N MET A 89 18.69 14.62 5.64
CA MET A 89 17.31 14.44 5.21
C MET A 89 16.69 13.34 6.08
N ALA A 90 15.53 13.60 6.70
CA ALA A 90 14.88 12.65 7.58
C ALA A 90 14.88 11.28 6.89
N SER A 91 15.50 10.30 7.54
CA SER A 91 15.47 8.90 7.11
C SER A 91 14.02 8.54 6.87
N SER A 92 13.61 8.41 5.60
CA SER A 92 12.33 7.79 5.24
C SER A 92 12.26 6.47 5.99
N SER A 93 11.42 6.40 7.03
CA SER A 93 11.27 5.19 7.84
C SER A 93 10.89 4.04 6.90
N ARG A 94 11.62 2.94 6.98
CA ARG A 94 11.38 1.74 6.18
C ARG A 94 9.91 1.34 6.31
N LYS A 95 9.19 1.21 5.19
CA LYS A 95 7.78 0.79 5.20
C LYS A 95 7.67 -0.66 5.64
N ARG A 96 6.63 -0.96 6.42
CA ARG A 96 6.44 -2.25 7.10
C ARG A 96 5.32 -3.05 6.46
N VAL A 97 5.65 -4.23 5.97
CA VAL A 97 4.75 -5.16 5.32
C VAL A 97 4.51 -6.35 6.24
N LEU A 98 3.25 -6.59 6.57
CA LEU A 98 2.84 -7.83 7.23
C LEU A 98 2.29 -8.79 6.18
N ILE A 99 2.85 -9.99 6.13
CA ILE A 99 2.39 -11.05 5.22
C ILE A 99 1.62 -12.09 6.02
N GLY A 100 0.37 -12.36 5.65
CA GLY A 100 -0.41 -13.48 6.14
C GLY A 100 -0.34 -14.67 5.19
N CYS A 101 0.02 -15.85 5.69
CA CYS A 101 -0.02 -17.08 4.91
C CYS A 101 -1.05 -18.06 5.48
N THR A 102 -1.83 -18.64 4.59
CA THR A 102 -2.89 -19.61 4.93
C THR A 102 -2.59 -20.98 4.32
N GLY A 103 -3.48 -21.95 4.52
CA GLY A 103 -3.29 -23.36 4.18
C GLY A 103 -3.47 -23.67 2.68
N SER A 104 -2.66 -23.05 1.83
CA SER A 104 -2.60 -23.33 0.39
C SER A 104 -1.19 -23.76 -0.03
N VAL A 105 -1.09 -24.63 -1.04
CA VAL A 105 0.20 -25.08 -1.60
C VAL A 105 1.05 -23.91 -2.08
N ALA A 106 0.42 -22.81 -2.50
CA ALA A 106 1.09 -21.59 -2.93
C ALA A 106 1.97 -20.93 -1.84
N THR A 107 1.83 -21.32 -0.57
CA THR A 107 2.70 -20.89 0.54
C THR A 107 4.17 -21.24 0.29
N ILE A 108 4.49 -22.23 -0.54
CA ILE A 108 5.87 -22.53 -0.98
C ILE A 108 6.55 -21.34 -1.67
N LYS A 109 5.77 -20.40 -2.24
CA LYS A 109 6.29 -19.17 -2.87
C LYS A 109 6.66 -18.07 -1.86
N LEU A 110 6.41 -18.26 -0.56
CA LEU A 110 6.69 -17.25 0.45
C LEU A 110 8.15 -16.77 0.48
N PRO A 111 9.19 -17.64 0.42
CA PRO A 111 10.58 -17.18 0.42
C PRO A 111 10.88 -16.21 -0.72
N GLN A 112 10.37 -16.51 -1.92
CA GLN A 112 10.52 -15.63 -3.07
C GLN A 112 9.84 -14.28 -2.85
N LEU A 113 8.62 -14.28 -2.28
CA LEU A 113 7.88 -13.05 -1.98
C LEU A 113 8.60 -12.18 -0.96
N VAL A 114 9.09 -12.78 0.13
CA VAL A 114 9.83 -12.07 1.17
C VAL A 114 11.09 -11.45 0.61
N GLU A 115 11.86 -12.18 -0.19
CA GLU A 115 13.10 -11.69 -0.77
C GLU A 115 12.86 -10.50 -1.71
N MET A 116 11.87 -10.59 -2.61
CA MET A 116 11.54 -9.49 -3.52
C MET A 116 11.04 -8.24 -2.78
N LEU A 117 10.30 -8.39 -1.68
CA LEU A 117 9.88 -7.24 -0.87
C LEU A 117 11.07 -6.60 -0.13
N ARG A 118 12.02 -7.40 0.36
CA ARG A 118 13.24 -6.88 1.02
C ARG A 118 14.13 -6.10 0.05
N GLN A 119 14.26 -6.56 -1.20
CA GLN A 119 14.99 -5.86 -2.26
C GLN A 119 14.43 -4.46 -2.54
N ASN A 120 13.12 -4.27 -2.31
CA ASN A 120 12.46 -2.97 -2.41
C ASN A 120 12.53 -2.14 -1.11
N ASN A 121 13.48 -2.44 -0.22
CA ASN A 121 13.69 -1.75 1.05
C ASN A 121 12.45 -1.75 1.97
N LEU A 122 11.72 -2.87 2.04
CA LEU A 122 10.55 -3.04 2.92
C LEU A 122 10.88 -3.94 4.11
N GLU A 123 10.44 -3.57 5.31
CA GLU A 123 10.58 -4.39 6.52
C GLU A 123 9.44 -5.41 6.53
N VAL A 124 9.76 -6.71 6.66
CA VAL A 124 8.78 -7.78 6.48
C VAL A 124 8.64 -8.60 7.75
N ARG A 125 7.39 -8.83 8.18
CA ARG A 125 7.01 -9.84 9.17
C ARG A 125 5.99 -10.79 8.58
N VAL A 126 5.98 -12.03 9.04
CA VAL A 126 5.08 -13.06 8.53
C VAL A 126 4.22 -13.59 9.67
N VAL A 127 2.91 -13.65 9.46
CA VAL A 127 1.96 -14.41 10.29
C VAL A 127 1.44 -15.61 9.51
N VAL A 128 1.39 -16.78 10.15
CA VAL A 128 1.01 -18.03 9.49
C VAL A 128 -0.07 -18.75 10.26
N THR A 129 -1.05 -19.32 9.55
CA THR A 129 -1.99 -20.26 10.18
C THR A 129 -1.30 -21.59 10.46
N GLU A 130 -1.84 -22.38 11.40
CA GLU A 130 -1.33 -23.74 11.66
C GLU A 130 -1.32 -24.61 10.39
N ARG A 131 -2.27 -24.40 9.46
CA ARG A 131 -2.32 -25.13 8.20
C ARG A 131 -1.25 -24.68 7.21
N ALA A 132 -0.89 -23.41 7.20
CA ALA A 132 0.21 -22.88 6.37
C ALA A 132 1.56 -23.50 6.75
N LYS A 133 1.78 -23.80 8.04
CA LYS A 133 3.03 -24.41 8.54
C LYS A 133 3.38 -25.72 7.82
N HIS A 134 2.39 -26.50 7.37
CA HIS A 134 2.64 -27.74 6.63
C HIS A 134 3.39 -27.51 5.32
N PHE A 135 3.14 -26.39 4.63
CA PHE A 135 3.77 -26.03 3.36
C PHE A 135 5.06 -25.25 3.54
N LEU A 136 5.35 -24.77 4.76
CA LEU A 136 6.57 -24.05 5.09
C LEU A 136 7.72 -24.95 5.54
N LYS A 137 7.46 -26.23 5.85
CA LYS A 137 8.50 -27.15 6.37
C LYS A 137 9.73 -27.24 5.46
N ASP A 138 9.52 -27.17 4.16
CA ASP A 138 10.58 -27.24 3.15
C ASP A 138 11.03 -25.86 2.63
N ALA A 139 10.36 -24.79 3.07
CA ALA A 139 10.61 -23.43 2.62
C ALA A 139 11.67 -22.76 3.51
N GLN A 140 12.86 -22.54 2.98
CA GLN A 140 13.92 -21.82 3.69
C GLN A 140 13.64 -20.31 3.67
N LEU A 141 13.26 -19.75 4.82
CA LEU A 141 13.17 -18.31 5.01
C LEU A 141 14.48 -17.76 5.57
N PRO A 142 14.86 -16.51 5.21
CA PRO A 142 16.00 -15.85 5.84
C PRO A 142 15.84 -15.79 7.36
N PRO A 143 16.91 -16.02 8.16
CA PRO A 143 16.83 -16.13 9.62
C PRO A 143 16.37 -14.85 10.32
N GLU A 144 16.48 -13.70 9.64
CA GLU A 144 16.03 -12.39 10.14
C GLU A 144 14.50 -12.23 10.12
N ILE A 145 13.79 -13.09 9.38
CA ILE A 145 12.34 -12.96 9.18
C ILE A 145 11.61 -13.62 10.34
N GLN A 146 10.89 -12.79 11.10
CA GLN A 146 10.03 -13.26 12.18
C GLN A 146 8.79 -13.93 11.59
N VAL A 147 8.68 -15.24 11.80
CA VAL A 147 7.49 -16.04 11.50
C VAL A 147 6.70 -16.22 12.78
N LEU A 148 5.52 -15.61 12.82
CA LEU A 148 4.63 -15.58 13.98
C LEU A 148 3.43 -16.49 13.73
N SER A 149 2.99 -17.21 14.76
CA SER A 149 1.86 -18.13 14.69
C SER A 149 1.05 -18.07 15.97
N ASP A 150 -0.09 -18.75 16.02
CA ASP A 150 -0.96 -18.84 17.21
C ASP A 150 -0.16 -19.25 18.46
N THR A 151 0.78 -20.20 18.34
CA THR A 151 1.66 -20.60 19.45
C THR A 151 2.47 -19.43 20.04
N VAL A 152 2.93 -18.51 19.19
CA VAL A 152 3.72 -17.34 19.62
C VAL A 152 2.83 -16.28 20.26
N GLU A 153 1.61 -16.12 19.74
CA GLU A 153 0.61 -15.21 20.32
C GLU A 153 0.26 -15.61 21.75
N TRP A 154 -0.05 -16.88 21.99
CA TRP A 154 -0.37 -17.38 23.33
C TRP A 154 0.85 -17.43 24.25
N ALA A 155 2.06 -17.57 23.72
CA ALA A 155 3.27 -17.47 24.53
C ALA A 155 3.54 -16.01 24.98
N ALA A 156 3.18 -15.02 24.16
CA ALA A 156 3.40 -13.59 24.44
C ALA A 156 2.42 -13.00 25.46
N TRP A 157 1.26 -13.63 25.67
CA TRP A 157 0.24 -13.17 26.61
C TRP A 157 0.14 -14.13 27.81
N GLN A 158 0.68 -13.74 28.95
CA GLN A 158 0.65 -14.55 30.19
C GLN A 158 -0.27 -13.93 31.23
N ASP A 159 -0.26 -12.60 31.36
CA ASP A 159 -1.05 -11.86 32.35
C ASP A 159 -1.79 -10.65 31.76
N ARG A 160 -2.77 -10.15 32.51
CA ARG A 160 -3.51 -8.93 32.15
C ARG A 160 -2.55 -7.73 32.11
N GLY A 161 -2.39 -7.15 30.93
CA GLY A 161 -1.50 -6.01 30.69
C GLY A 161 -0.38 -6.33 29.68
N ASP A 162 -0.16 -7.60 29.40
CA ASP A 162 0.80 -8.02 28.38
C ASP A 162 0.39 -7.59 26.97
N PRO A 163 1.37 -7.32 26.08
CA PRO A 163 1.11 -6.94 24.70
C PRO A 163 0.32 -8.02 23.96
N VAL A 164 -0.77 -7.60 23.32
CA VAL A 164 -1.59 -8.49 22.49
C VAL A 164 -1.01 -8.49 21.08
N LEU A 165 -0.34 -9.58 20.72
CA LEU A 165 0.50 -9.67 19.52
C LEU A 165 -0.23 -9.23 18.24
N HIS A 166 -1.45 -9.72 17.96
CA HIS A 166 -2.18 -9.34 16.75
C HIS A 166 -2.48 -7.83 16.69
N ILE A 167 -2.74 -7.18 17.83
CA ILE A 167 -2.98 -5.72 17.89
C ILE A 167 -1.69 -4.96 17.61
N ASP A 168 -0.56 -5.41 18.16
CA ASP A 168 0.72 -4.75 17.94
C ASP A 168 1.21 -4.91 16.50
N LEU A 169 0.89 -6.03 15.85
CA LEU A 169 1.12 -6.22 14.43
C LEU A 169 0.29 -5.25 13.57
N VAL A 170 -0.98 -5.03 13.90
CA VAL A 170 -1.83 -4.03 13.21
C VAL A 170 -1.25 -2.62 13.38
N LYS A 171 -0.75 -2.27 14.56
CA LYS A 171 -0.09 -0.97 14.78
C LYS A 171 1.22 -0.85 14.01
N TRP A 172 2.03 -1.90 14.00
CA TRP A 172 3.36 -1.94 13.39
C TRP A 172 3.30 -1.84 11.86
N ALA A 173 2.36 -2.55 11.22
CA ALA A 173 2.30 -2.68 9.77
C ALA A 173 1.72 -1.43 9.08
N ASP A 174 2.29 -1.05 7.94
CA ASP A 174 1.74 -0.04 7.03
C ASP A 174 0.77 -0.67 6.01
N VAL A 175 1.00 -1.93 5.67
CA VAL A 175 0.18 -2.73 4.74
C VAL A 175 0.10 -4.17 5.20
N PHE A 176 -1.07 -4.78 5.03
CA PHE A 176 -1.28 -6.21 5.24
C PHE A 176 -1.57 -6.90 3.92
N VAL A 177 -0.85 -7.98 3.64
CA VAL A 177 -1.08 -8.80 2.45
C VAL A 177 -1.27 -10.25 2.86
N ILE A 178 -2.44 -10.84 2.55
CA ILE A 178 -2.63 -12.28 2.71
C ILE A 178 -2.29 -12.95 1.37
N ALA A 179 -1.18 -13.68 1.34
CA ALA A 179 -0.67 -14.36 0.16
C ALA A 179 0.06 -15.66 0.56
N PRO A 180 -0.53 -16.84 0.33
CA PRO A 180 -1.87 -17.07 -0.23
C PRO A 180 -3.02 -16.89 0.76
N LEU A 181 -4.22 -16.58 0.23
CA LEU A 181 -5.51 -16.70 0.90
C LEU A 181 -6.26 -17.97 0.42
N ASP A 182 -6.40 -18.96 1.28
CA ASP A 182 -7.19 -20.16 1.04
C ASP A 182 -8.70 -19.88 1.17
N ALA A 183 -9.53 -20.79 0.63
CA ALA A 183 -10.99 -20.64 0.64
C ALA A 183 -11.58 -20.62 2.06
N ASN A 184 -10.93 -21.31 3.01
CA ASN A 184 -11.40 -21.41 4.39
C ASN A 184 -11.24 -20.08 5.13
N THR A 185 -10.05 -19.49 5.08
CA THR A 185 -9.75 -18.18 5.68
C THR A 185 -10.54 -17.09 4.97
N LEU A 186 -10.76 -17.18 3.65
CA LEU A 186 -11.67 -16.29 2.93
C LEU A 186 -13.08 -16.31 3.55
N GLY A 187 -13.64 -17.50 3.75
CA GLY A 187 -14.94 -17.67 4.39
C GLY A 187 -14.99 -17.15 5.83
N LYS A 188 -13.93 -17.38 6.62
CA LYS A 188 -13.79 -16.85 7.99
C LYS A 188 -13.80 -15.34 8.01
N ILE A 189 -12.95 -14.70 7.20
CA ILE A 189 -12.87 -13.23 7.12
C ILE A 189 -14.22 -12.64 6.68
N ALA A 190 -14.84 -13.22 5.64
CA ALA A 190 -16.15 -12.78 5.14
C ALA A 190 -17.25 -12.90 6.20
N SER A 191 -17.15 -13.88 7.10
CA SER A 191 -18.11 -14.11 8.19
C SER A 191 -17.73 -13.43 9.51
N GLY A 192 -16.59 -12.71 9.55
CA GLY A 192 -16.09 -12.04 10.75
C GLY A 192 -15.51 -12.96 11.84
N ILE A 193 -15.16 -14.20 11.50
CA ILE A 193 -14.52 -15.16 12.41
C ILE A 193 -13.04 -14.79 12.59
N CYS A 194 -12.60 -14.68 13.84
CA CYS A 194 -11.22 -14.38 14.24
C CYS A 194 -10.71 -15.39 15.28
N ASP A 195 -10.36 -16.59 14.83
CA ASP A 195 -10.00 -17.73 15.68
C ASP A 195 -8.52 -18.13 15.63
N ASN A 196 -7.71 -17.36 14.91
CA ASN A 196 -6.26 -17.52 14.77
C ASN A 196 -5.62 -16.17 14.46
N ILE A 197 -4.30 -16.05 14.63
CA ILE A 197 -3.54 -14.81 14.53
C ILE A 197 -3.78 -14.06 13.21
N VAL A 198 -3.86 -14.78 12.07
CA VAL A 198 -4.09 -14.18 10.75
C VAL A 198 -5.47 -13.54 10.68
N THR A 199 -6.51 -14.27 11.12
CA THR A 199 -7.89 -13.76 11.14
C THR A 199 -8.12 -12.69 12.20
N CYS A 200 -7.43 -12.74 13.34
CA CYS A 200 -7.46 -11.70 14.38
C CYS A 200 -6.84 -10.39 13.85
N VAL A 201 -5.68 -10.46 13.20
CA VAL A 201 -5.09 -9.30 12.52
C VAL A 201 -6.04 -8.74 11.47
N ALA A 202 -6.62 -9.59 10.62
CA ALA A 202 -7.57 -9.16 9.58
C ALA A 202 -8.81 -8.47 10.16
N ARG A 203 -9.33 -8.97 11.30
CA ARG A 203 -10.53 -8.43 11.96
C ARG A 203 -10.28 -7.10 12.66
N ALA A 204 -9.07 -6.94 13.21
CA ALA A 204 -8.62 -5.72 13.90
C ALA A 204 -7.98 -4.69 12.96
N TRP A 205 -7.90 -4.99 11.65
CA TRP A 205 -7.21 -4.15 10.68
C TRP A 205 -7.84 -2.76 10.56
N ASP A 206 -7.00 -1.73 10.48
CA ASP A 206 -7.42 -0.35 10.27
C ASP A 206 -7.85 -0.15 8.79
N PRO A 207 -9.12 0.20 8.51
CA PRO A 207 -9.60 0.42 7.14
C PRO A 207 -8.86 1.53 6.38
N ALA A 208 -8.18 2.45 7.08
CA ALA A 208 -7.36 3.47 6.44
C ALA A 208 -6.05 2.91 5.85
N LYS A 209 -5.59 1.74 6.32
CA LYS A 209 -4.38 1.09 5.84
C LYS A 209 -4.70 0.09 4.72
N PRO A 210 -3.87 0.00 3.66
CA PRO A 210 -4.12 -0.96 2.60
C PRO A 210 -4.11 -2.41 3.11
N PHE A 211 -5.12 -3.17 2.70
CA PHE A 211 -5.21 -4.61 2.89
C PHE A 211 -5.36 -5.28 1.52
N LEU A 212 -4.37 -6.08 1.13
CA LEU A 212 -4.39 -6.89 -0.07
C LEU A 212 -4.66 -8.36 0.27
N PHE A 213 -5.38 -9.06 -0.60
CA PHE A 213 -5.56 -10.50 -0.50
C PHE A 213 -5.35 -11.18 -1.86
N CYS A 214 -4.66 -12.32 -1.85
CA CYS A 214 -4.28 -13.07 -3.03
C CYS A 214 -4.89 -14.48 -2.92
N PRO A 215 -6.11 -14.70 -3.44
CA PRO A 215 -6.73 -16.02 -3.35
C PRO A 215 -5.90 -17.10 -4.03
N ALA A 216 -5.89 -18.30 -3.47
CA ALA A 216 -5.16 -19.44 -4.03
C ALA A 216 -5.85 -20.75 -3.66
N MET A 217 -6.63 -21.30 -4.58
CA MET A 217 -7.45 -22.48 -4.38
C MET A 217 -7.68 -23.24 -5.70
N ASN A 218 -8.14 -24.48 -5.60
CA ASN A 218 -8.50 -25.26 -6.80
C ASN A 218 -9.63 -24.56 -7.60
N THR A 219 -9.66 -24.75 -8.92
CA THR A 219 -10.68 -24.16 -9.80
C THR A 219 -12.12 -24.42 -9.36
N LYS A 220 -12.44 -25.64 -8.92
CA LYS A 220 -13.80 -25.95 -8.41
C LYS A 220 -14.15 -25.16 -7.15
N MET A 221 -13.17 -24.83 -6.32
CA MET A 221 -13.38 -23.96 -5.15
C MET A 221 -13.56 -22.51 -5.60
N TRP A 222 -12.78 -22.06 -6.59
CA TRP A 222 -12.88 -20.71 -7.13
C TRP A 222 -14.24 -20.45 -7.80
N GLU A 223 -14.70 -21.41 -8.60
CA GLU A 223 -15.99 -21.38 -9.30
C GLU A 223 -17.19 -21.69 -8.38
N HIS A 224 -16.94 -22.07 -7.12
CA HIS A 224 -18.01 -22.36 -6.18
C HIS A 224 -18.85 -21.09 -5.94
N PRO A 225 -20.20 -21.20 -5.90
CA PRO A 225 -21.09 -20.04 -5.78
C PRO A 225 -20.89 -19.18 -4.52
N ILE A 226 -20.19 -19.69 -3.50
CA ILE A 226 -19.90 -18.95 -2.27
C ILE A 226 -18.68 -18.02 -2.40
N THR A 227 -17.73 -18.36 -3.29
CA THR A 227 -16.43 -17.69 -3.36
C THR A 227 -16.58 -16.28 -3.90
N MET A 228 -17.32 -16.11 -4.99
CA MET A 228 -17.50 -14.79 -5.61
C MET A 228 -18.22 -13.78 -4.70
N PRO A 229 -19.31 -14.15 -3.98
CA PRO A 229 -19.89 -13.27 -2.95
C PRO A 229 -18.92 -12.90 -1.83
N GLN A 230 -18.10 -13.85 -1.33
CA GLN A 230 -17.11 -13.57 -0.28
C GLN A 230 -16.03 -12.60 -0.77
N VAL A 231 -15.47 -12.81 -1.96
CA VAL A 231 -14.50 -11.90 -2.58
C VAL A 231 -15.12 -10.52 -2.78
N SER A 232 -16.36 -10.45 -3.27
CA SER A 232 -17.07 -9.19 -3.50
C SER A 232 -17.32 -8.43 -2.19
N LEU A 233 -17.64 -9.14 -1.11
CA LEU A 233 -17.83 -8.57 0.22
C LEU A 233 -16.52 -7.94 0.74
N LEU A 234 -15.39 -8.66 0.66
CA LEU A 234 -14.10 -8.11 1.06
C LEU A 234 -13.73 -6.86 0.25
N LYS A 235 -14.00 -6.87 -1.07
CA LYS A 235 -13.79 -5.69 -1.94
C LYS A 235 -14.67 -4.51 -1.55
N SER A 236 -15.91 -4.77 -1.12
CA SER A 236 -16.82 -3.71 -0.65
C SER A 236 -16.31 -3.00 0.60
N TRP A 237 -15.45 -3.64 1.39
CA TRP A 237 -14.78 -3.03 2.55
C TRP A 237 -13.53 -2.22 2.16
N GLY A 238 -13.17 -2.16 0.88
CA GLY A 238 -11.98 -1.47 0.37
C GLY A 238 -10.74 -2.35 0.29
N TYR A 239 -10.84 -3.65 0.59
CA TYR A 239 -9.71 -4.57 0.45
C TYR A 239 -9.42 -4.84 -1.04
N LYS A 240 -8.13 -4.94 -1.37
CA LYS A 240 -7.66 -5.06 -2.74
C LYS A 240 -7.36 -6.51 -3.09
N GLU A 241 -8.14 -7.04 -4.02
CA GLU A 241 -7.90 -8.36 -4.61
C GLU A 241 -6.70 -8.30 -5.56
N VAL A 242 -5.75 -9.22 -5.38
CA VAL A 242 -4.76 -9.58 -6.40
C VAL A 242 -5.25 -10.86 -7.08
N HIS A 243 -5.75 -10.73 -8.31
CA HIS A 243 -6.50 -11.77 -9.00
C HIS A 243 -5.69 -13.05 -9.19
N CYS A 244 -6.37 -14.19 -9.07
CA CYS A 244 -5.85 -15.49 -9.45
C CYS A 244 -5.43 -15.52 -10.92
N ILE A 245 -4.49 -16.40 -11.25
CA ILE A 245 -4.09 -16.69 -12.63
C ILE A 245 -4.59 -18.06 -13.06
N THR A 246 -4.63 -18.26 -14.37
CA THR A 246 -4.88 -19.57 -14.97
C THR A 246 -3.55 -20.30 -15.12
N LYS A 247 -3.41 -21.47 -14.50
CA LYS A 247 -2.25 -22.36 -14.65
C LYS A 247 -2.69 -23.81 -14.59
N MET A 248 -1.79 -24.72 -15.01
CA MET A 248 -1.94 -26.14 -14.70
C MET A 248 -1.80 -26.30 -13.19
N LEU A 249 -2.88 -26.71 -12.53
CA LEU A 249 -2.92 -26.87 -11.08
C LEU A 249 -2.27 -28.19 -10.67
N MET A 250 -1.91 -28.32 -9.39
CA MET A 250 -1.28 -29.53 -8.84
C MET A 250 -2.16 -30.80 -8.98
N CYS A 251 -3.45 -30.64 -9.29
CA CYS A 251 -4.37 -31.74 -9.59
C CYS A 251 -4.37 -32.18 -11.06
N GLY A 252 -3.63 -31.50 -11.96
CA GLY A 252 -3.55 -31.80 -13.39
C GLY A 252 -4.49 -30.99 -14.29
N ASP A 253 -5.48 -30.30 -13.72
CA ASP A 253 -6.44 -29.48 -14.46
C ASP A 253 -5.88 -28.09 -14.79
N ALA A 254 -6.10 -27.60 -16.02
CA ALA A 254 -5.87 -26.21 -16.36
C ALA A 254 -7.11 -25.38 -16.00
N GLY A 255 -6.95 -24.42 -15.10
CA GLY A 255 -8.07 -23.59 -14.66
C GLY A 255 -7.63 -22.38 -13.84
N ILE A 256 -8.58 -21.48 -13.60
CA ILE A 256 -8.40 -20.30 -12.76
C ILE A 256 -8.34 -20.72 -11.28
N GLY A 257 -7.61 -19.99 -10.44
CA GLY A 257 -7.54 -20.21 -8.99
C GLY A 257 -6.12 -20.33 -8.43
N ALA A 258 -5.11 -20.43 -9.30
CA ALA A 258 -3.72 -20.34 -8.86
C ALA A 258 -3.41 -18.94 -8.34
N MET A 259 -2.60 -18.85 -7.27
CA MET A 259 -2.14 -17.58 -6.74
C MET A 259 -1.44 -16.76 -7.83
N ALA A 260 -1.66 -15.45 -7.82
CA ALA A 260 -0.92 -14.50 -8.64
C ALA A 260 0.60 -14.72 -8.56
N GLU A 261 1.31 -14.30 -9.61
CA GLU A 261 2.77 -14.34 -9.58
C GLU A 261 3.32 -13.38 -8.53
N VAL A 262 4.43 -13.79 -7.91
CA VAL A 262 5.06 -13.05 -6.81
C VAL A 262 5.35 -11.60 -7.21
N ASP A 263 5.87 -11.40 -8.42
CA ASP A 263 6.11 -10.08 -8.99
C ASP A 263 4.85 -9.20 -9.05
N THR A 264 3.70 -9.78 -9.41
CA THR A 264 2.42 -9.06 -9.44
C THR A 264 1.97 -8.66 -8.04
N ILE A 265 2.19 -9.54 -7.05
CA ILE A 265 1.88 -9.27 -5.64
C ILE A 265 2.77 -8.12 -5.13
N VAL A 266 4.09 -8.18 -5.38
CA VAL A 266 5.05 -7.14 -4.98
C VAL A 266 4.68 -5.79 -5.59
N ARG A 267 4.41 -5.73 -6.90
CA ARG A 267 3.97 -4.50 -7.57
C ARG A 267 2.68 -3.95 -6.97
N SER A 268 1.74 -4.83 -6.62
CA SER A 268 0.48 -4.43 -5.98
C SER A 268 0.72 -3.85 -4.58
N VAL A 269 1.62 -4.44 -3.79
CA VAL A 269 2.01 -3.93 -2.46
C VAL A 269 2.70 -2.57 -2.58
N LEU A 270 3.64 -2.41 -3.50
CA LEU A 270 4.33 -1.13 -3.72
C LEU A 270 3.36 -0.02 -4.14
N ARG A 271 2.44 -0.33 -5.07
CA ARG A 271 1.38 0.62 -5.47
C ARG A 271 0.44 0.95 -4.33
N ALA A 272 0.15 -0.01 -3.45
CA ALA A 272 -0.71 0.24 -2.30
C ALA A 272 -0.03 1.14 -1.24
N LEU A 273 1.27 0.97 -1.02
CA LEU A 273 2.06 1.82 -0.14
C LEU A 273 2.30 3.22 -0.72
N ASN A 274 2.43 3.31 -2.05
CA ASN A 274 2.66 4.55 -2.78
C ASN A 274 1.63 4.70 -3.92
N PRO A 275 0.38 5.11 -3.63
CA PRO A 275 -0.69 5.26 -4.64
C PRO A 275 -0.39 6.33 -5.70
N TRP A 276 0.68 7.08 -5.51
CA TRP A 276 1.12 8.21 -6.32
C TRP A 276 2.32 7.90 -7.22
N MET A 277 2.90 6.69 -7.16
CA MET A 277 3.99 6.27 -8.05
C MET A 277 3.45 6.00 -9.45
N ASP A 278 4.10 6.57 -10.47
CA ASP A 278 3.74 6.36 -11.87
C ASP A 278 4.11 4.92 -12.32
N GLN A 279 3.41 4.37 -13.32
CA GLN A 279 3.69 3.02 -13.83
C GLN A 279 5.11 2.89 -14.36
N SER A 280 5.72 3.98 -14.84
CA SER A 280 7.10 4.04 -15.32
C SER A 280 8.16 3.84 -14.22
N ASP A 281 7.83 4.11 -12.96
CA ASP A 281 8.77 4.03 -11.83
C ASP A 281 8.81 2.63 -11.19
N LEU A 282 7.93 1.72 -11.61
CA LEU A 282 7.78 0.36 -11.07
C LEU A 282 8.36 -0.74 -11.99
N CYS A 283 8.92 -0.37 -13.15
CA CYS A 283 9.63 -1.26 -14.05
C CYS A 283 11.11 -0.82 -14.15
N PRO A 284 12.09 -1.73 -14.02
CA PRO A 284 13.44 -1.47 -14.51
C PRO A 284 13.48 -1.35 -16.04
#